data_AF-A0A259R4E4-F1
#
_entry.id   AF-A0A259R4E4-F1
#
_cell.length_a   1.000
_cell.length_b   1.000
_cell.length_c   1.000
_cell.angle_alpha   90.00
_cell.angle_beta   90.00
_cell.angle_gamma   90.00
#
_symmetry.space_group_name_H-M   'P 1'
#
loop_
_entity.id
_entity.type
_entity.pdbx_description
1 polymer ?
#
loop_
_entity_poly.entity_id
_entity_poly.type
_entity_poly.pdbx_seq_one_letter_code
_entity_poly.pdbx_strand_id
1 'polypeptide(L)'
;MSPTPKIGVFDSGVGGLTVLRALRAQLPQASLIYVADSAHAPYGDRPDDFLQQRARQITRFLIGQGARLIVVACNTATAAAIAALRAEFDLPFVGIEPGIKPALARSDARRVGVLATPSTLRSAKFRALLHTHAAAAEPVLQPCPGLADAVERGDLQAPQVQQLIRQFCAPLRTAGCDTVVLGCTHYPLLAEQ
;
A
#
# COMPACT_ATOMS: atom_id res chain seq x y z
N MET A 1 -30.59 -2.73 -18.35
CA MET A 1 -29.58 -2.09 -17.47
C MET A 1 -28.27 -2.83 -17.69
N SER A 2 -27.18 -2.14 -18.05
CA SER A 2 -25.87 -2.80 -18.11
C SER A 2 -25.52 -3.35 -16.72
N PRO A 3 -24.96 -4.57 -16.61
CA PRO A 3 -24.60 -5.13 -15.32
C PRO A 3 -23.61 -4.20 -14.62
N THR A 4 -23.85 -3.91 -13.35
CA THR A 4 -22.95 -3.11 -12.52
C THR A 4 -21.55 -3.73 -12.57
N PRO A 5 -20.51 -3.00 -13.01
CA PRO A 5 -19.18 -3.56 -13.13
C PRO A 5 -18.66 -4.01 -11.76
N LYS A 6 -18.26 -5.28 -11.65
CA LYS A 6 -17.63 -5.83 -10.44
C LYS A 6 -16.16 -5.43 -10.41
N ILE A 7 -15.76 -4.78 -9.32
CA ILE A 7 -14.38 -4.38 -9.04
C ILE A 7 -13.76 -5.42 -8.12
N GLY A 8 -12.69 -6.06 -8.59
CA GLY A 8 -11.82 -6.87 -7.76
C GLY A 8 -10.84 -5.98 -7.01
N VAL A 9 -10.65 -6.24 -5.73
CA VAL A 9 -9.68 -5.53 -4.90
C VAL A 9 -8.85 -6.60 -4.20
N PHE A 10 -7.53 -6.47 -4.19
CA PHE A 10 -6.71 -7.36 -3.37
C PHE A 10 -5.57 -6.67 -2.67
N ASP A 11 -5.21 -7.22 -1.52
CA ASP A 11 -4.04 -6.85 -0.73
C ASP A 11 -3.35 -8.12 -0.22
N SER A 12 -2.11 -7.95 0.24
CA SER A 12 -1.39 -8.95 1.01
C SER A 12 -2.14 -9.41 2.26
N GLY A 13 -2.99 -8.58 2.86
CA GLY A 13 -3.72 -8.94 4.08
C GLY A 13 -4.87 -7.98 4.42
N VAL A 14 -5.06 -7.64 5.69
CA VAL A 14 -6.19 -6.80 6.16
C VAL A 14 -5.98 -5.31 5.92
N GLY A 15 -4.74 -4.85 5.70
CA GLY A 15 -4.43 -3.44 5.46
C GLY A 15 -5.26 -2.83 4.33
N GLY A 16 -5.50 -3.58 3.25
CA GLY A 16 -6.27 -3.12 2.08
C GLY A 16 -7.74 -2.84 2.35
N LEU A 17 -8.26 -3.20 3.54
CA LEU A 17 -9.61 -2.78 3.96
C LEU A 17 -9.74 -1.26 4.06
N THR A 18 -8.63 -0.54 4.30
CA THR A 18 -8.59 0.93 4.26
C THR A 18 -8.95 1.47 2.87
N VAL A 19 -8.37 0.87 1.82
CA VAL A 19 -8.67 1.18 0.42
C VAL A 19 -10.08 0.73 0.05
N LEU A 20 -10.50 -0.46 0.47
CA LEU A 20 -11.85 -0.97 0.22
C LEU A 20 -12.93 -0.05 0.81
N ARG A 21 -12.72 0.45 2.04
CA ARG A 21 -13.60 1.42 2.70
C ARG A 21 -13.70 2.72 1.90
N ALA A 22 -12.57 3.24 1.42
CA ALA A 22 -12.55 4.45 0.59
C ALA A 22 -13.30 4.24 -0.75
N LEU A 23 -13.08 3.09 -1.41
CA LEU A 23 -13.81 2.72 -2.63
C LEU A 23 -15.32 2.61 -2.39
N ARG A 24 -15.74 1.96 -1.30
CA ARG A 24 -17.17 1.82 -0.96
C ARG A 24 -17.84 3.18 -0.72
N ALA A 25 -17.13 4.12 -0.08
CA ALA A 25 -17.65 5.46 0.17
C ALA A 25 -17.82 6.28 -1.12
N GLN A 26 -16.85 6.18 -2.03
CA GLN A 26 -16.86 6.94 -3.29
C GLN A 26 -17.72 6.30 -4.39
N LEU A 27 -17.85 4.97 -4.37
CA LEU A 27 -18.56 4.18 -5.38
C LEU A 27 -19.60 3.27 -4.70
N PRO A 28 -20.63 3.82 -4.03
CA PRO A 28 -21.58 3.04 -3.25
C PRO A 28 -22.36 2.01 -4.08
N GLN A 29 -22.54 2.28 -5.37
CA GLN A 29 -23.25 1.41 -6.30
C GLN A 29 -22.37 0.29 -6.88
N ALA A 30 -21.04 0.33 -6.73
CA ALA A 30 -20.16 -0.68 -7.31
C ALA A 30 -20.26 -2.02 -6.56
N SER A 31 -20.28 -3.12 -7.32
CA SER A 31 -20.10 -4.46 -6.75
C SER A 31 -18.61 -4.67 -6.46
N LEU A 32 -18.25 -4.89 -5.20
CA LEU A 32 -16.86 -5.06 -4.77
C LEU A 32 -16.64 -6.50 -4.32
N ILE A 33 -15.54 -7.11 -4.76
CA ILE A 33 -15.01 -8.35 -4.20
C ILE A 33 -13.59 -8.08 -3.70
N TYR A 34 -13.30 -8.48 -2.47
CA TYR A 34 -12.01 -8.26 -1.83
C TYR A 34 -11.32 -9.59 -1.55
N VAL A 35 -10.02 -9.66 -1.83
CA VAL A 35 -9.17 -10.80 -1.46
C VAL A 35 -8.03 -10.30 -0.58
N ALA A 36 -7.97 -10.82 0.64
CA ALA A 36 -6.79 -10.73 1.50
C ALA A 36 -5.95 -12.00 1.29
N ASP A 37 -4.69 -11.86 0.89
CA ASP A 37 -3.76 -13.00 0.83
C ASP A 37 -3.08 -13.28 2.18
N SER A 38 -3.84 -13.19 3.28
CA SER A 38 -3.32 -13.20 4.66
C SER A 38 -2.45 -14.42 4.98
N ALA A 39 -2.70 -15.57 4.35
CA ALA A 39 -1.87 -16.77 4.50
C ALA A 39 -0.42 -16.59 4.00
N HIS A 40 -0.17 -15.58 3.17
CA HIS A 40 1.13 -15.23 2.62
C HIS A 40 1.60 -13.83 3.08
N ALA A 41 0.84 -13.19 3.97
CA ALA A 41 1.21 -11.92 4.57
C ALA A 41 2.42 -12.07 5.52
N PRO A 42 3.16 -10.98 5.75
CA PRO A 42 3.18 -9.76 4.94
C PRO A 42 4.02 -9.94 3.67
N TYR A 43 3.81 -9.04 2.72
CA TYR A 43 4.60 -8.99 1.48
C TYR A 43 5.89 -8.17 1.60
N GLY A 44 6.03 -7.36 2.66
CA GLY A 44 7.03 -6.28 2.76
C GLY A 44 8.50 -6.69 2.57
N ASP A 45 8.82 -7.95 2.84
CA ASP A 45 10.18 -8.51 2.75
C ASP A 45 10.29 -9.70 1.77
N ARG A 46 9.23 -9.99 1.02
CA ARG A 46 9.21 -11.08 0.03
C ARG A 46 9.90 -10.65 -1.28
N PRO A 47 10.50 -11.59 -2.02
CA PRO A 47 11.12 -11.30 -3.31
C PRO A 47 10.07 -11.04 -4.41
N ASP A 48 10.45 -10.28 -5.44
CA ASP A 48 9.53 -9.78 -6.46
C ASP A 48 8.88 -10.91 -7.30
N ASP A 49 9.60 -12.00 -7.55
CA ASP A 49 9.10 -13.18 -8.27
C ASP A 49 7.94 -13.86 -7.52
N PHE A 50 8.10 -14.03 -6.21
CA PHE A 50 7.04 -14.52 -5.33
C PHE A 50 5.83 -13.58 -5.38
N LEU A 51 6.04 -12.27 -5.23
CA LEU A 51 4.98 -11.26 -5.23
C LEU A 51 4.20 -11.25 -6.55
N GLN A 52 4.91 -11.36 -7.68
CA GLN A 52 4.28 -11.45 -9.00
C GLN A 52 3.47 -12.75 -9.15
N GLN A 53 4.00 -13.89 -8.69
CA GLN A 53 3.27 -15.16 -8.73
C GLN A 53 1.98 -15.09 -7.92
N ARG A 54 2.03 -14.58 -6.68
CA ARG A 54 0.85 -14.39 -5.84
C ARG A 54 -0.17 -13.47 -6.51
N ALA A 55 0.28 -12.32 -7.01
CA ALA A 55 -0.58 -11.34 -7.66
C ALA A 55 -1.29 -11.92 -8.90
N ARG A 56 -0.60 -12.75 -9.71
CA ARG A 56 -1.20 -13.46 -10.85
C ARG A 56 -2.29 -14.44 -10.41
N GLN A 57 -2.03 -15.23 -9.36
CA GLN A 57 -3.01 -16.19 -8.84
C GLN A 57 -4.29 -15.50 -8.35
N ILE A 58 -4.14 -14.43 -7.57
CA ILE A 58 -5.27 -13.64 -7.06
C ILE A 58 -6.03 -12.97 -8.22
N THR A 59 -5.30 -12.44 -9.21
CA THR A 59 -5.88 -11.84 -10.40
C THR A 59 -6.76 -12.83 -11.18
N ARG A 60 -6.27 -14.04 -11.43
CA ARG A 60 -7.04 -15.10 -12.11
C ARG A 60 -8.30 -15.46 -11.33
N PHE A 61 -8.19 -15.57 -10.00
CA PHE A 61 -9.35 -15.80 -9.14
C PHE A 61 -10.39 -14.68 -9.27
N LEU A 62 -9.97 -13.41 -9.15
CA LEU A 62 -10.87 -12.25 -9.25
C LEU A 62 -11.57 -12.17 -10.62
N ILE A 63 -10.86 -12.46 -11.70
CA ILE A 63 -11.44 -12.56 -13.06
C ILE A 63 -12.50 -13.67 -13.11
N GLY A 64 -12.19 -14.85 -12.56
CA GLY A 64 -13.14 -15.96 -12.46
C GLY A 64 -14.38 -15.63 -11.63
N GLN A 65 -14.26 -14.73 -10.65
CA GLN A 65 -15.39 -14.19 -9.86
C GLN A 65 -16.16 -13.08 -10.59
N GLY A 66 -15.78 -12.74 -11.83
CA GLY A 66 -16.47 -11.77 -12.68
C GLY A 66 -15.96 -10.34 -12.56
N ALA A 67 -14.79 -10.10 -11.95
CA ALA A 67 -14.19 -8.77 -11.94
C ALA A 67 -13.92 -8.28 -13.37
N ARG A 68 -14.14 -6.99 -13.60
CA ARG A 68 -13.85 -6.29 -14.88
C ARG A 68 -12.89 -5.12 -14.72
N LEU A 69 -12.48 -4.84 -13.49
CA LEU A 69 -11.42 -3.93 -13.09
C LEU A 69 -10.79 -4.48 -11.82
N ILE A 70 -9.46 -4.42 -11.70
CA ILE A 70 -8.75 -4.86 -10.51
C ILE A 70 -8.00 -3.70 -9.87
N VAL A 71 -8.21 -3.52 -8.56
CA VAL A 71 -7.45 -2.62 -7.70
C VAL A 71 -6.44 -3.44 -6.91
N VAL A 72 -5.16 -3.20 -7.17
CA VAL A 72 -4.04 -3.69 -6.35
C VAL A 72 -3.92 -2.74 -5.16
N ALA A 73 -4.59 -3.08 -4.06
CA ALA A 73 -4.64 -2.23 -2.87
C ALA A 73 -3.32 -2.25 -2.08
N CYS A 74 -2.48 -3.27 -2.21
CA CYS A 74 -1.19 -3.31 -1.51
C CYS A 74 -0.12 -2.46 -2.22
N ASN A 75 0.55 -1.54 -1.51
CA ASN A 75 1.69 -0.77 -2.06
C ASN A 75 2.81 -1.70 -2.55
N THR A 76 3.16 -2.71 -1.74
CA THR A 76 4.22 -3.67 -2.07
C THR A 76 3.87 -4.48 -3.32
N ALA A 77 2.64 -5.01 -3.41
CA ALA A 77 2.20 -5.74 -4.60
C ALA A 77 2.11 -4.83 -5.83
N THR A 78 1.68 -3.57 -5.65
CA THR A 78 1.65 -2.59 -6.75
C THR A 78 3.05 -2.32 -7.27
N ALA A 79 4.02 -2.15 -6.37
CA ALA A 79 5.41 -1.89 -6.72
C ALA A 79 6.05 -3.06 -7.48
N ALA A 80 5.79 -4.30 -7.04
CA ALA A 80 6.41 -5.50 -7.60
C ALA A 80 5.71 -6.07 -8.85
N ALA A 81 4.38 -5.97 -8.95
CA ALA A 81 3.62 -6.79 -9.89
C ALA A 81 2.76 -6.04 -10.91
N ILE A 82 2.38 -4.78 -10.68
CA ILE A 82 1.32 -4.16 -11.51
C ILE A 82 1.69 -4.02 -12.99
N ALA A 83 2.96 -3.80 -13.31
CA ALA A 83 3.42 -3.73 -14.70
C ALA A 83 3.28 -5.08 -15.40
N ALA A 84 3.68 -6.17 -14.73
CA ALA A 84 3.53 -7.53 -15.25
C ALA A 84 2.05 -7.91 -15.43
N LEU A 85 1.19 -7.54 -14.46
CA LEU A 85 -0.25 -7.79 -14.57
C LEU A 85 -0.88 -7.08 -15.77
N ARG A 86 -0.53 -5.81 -16.01
CA ARG A 86 -1.00 -5.03 -17.16
C ARG A 86 -0.51 -5.57 -18.50
N ALA A 87 0.65 -6.22 -18.52
CA ALA A 87 1.18 -6.86 -19.72
C ALA A 87 0.54 -8.23 -19.99
N GLU A 88 0.15 -8.97 -18.94
CA GLU A 88 -0.38 -10.33 -19.07
C GLU A 88 -1.90 -10.38 -19.30
N PHE A 89 -2.67 -9.47 -18.70
CA PHE A 89 -4.13 -9.54 -18.72
C PHE A 89 -4.78 -8.34 -19.40
N ASP A 90 -5.77 -8.63 -20.26
CA ASP A 90 -6.59 -7.63 -20.96
C ASP A 90 -7.74 -7.11 -20.08
N LEU A 91 -7.39 -6.42 -18.99
CA LEU A 91 -8.35 -5.67 -18.15
C LEU A 91 -7.67 -4.47 -17.48
N PRO A 92 -8.43 -3.45 -17.05
CA PRO A 92 -7.86 -2.31 -16.35
C PRO A 92 -7.37 -2.69 -14.94
N PHE A 93 -6.14 -2.28 -14.63
CA PHE A 93 -5.55 -2.36 -13.30
C PHE A 93 -5.28 -0.98 -12.72
N VAL A 94 -5.80 -0.75 -11.51
CA VAL A 94 -5.48 0.41 -10.68
C VAL A 94 -4.55 -0.05 -9.57
N GLY A 95 -3.42 0.64 -9.39
CA GLY A 95 -2.52 0.41 -8.27
C GLY A 95 -2.49 1.63 -7.38
N ILE A 96 -2.01 1.45 -6.17
CA ILE A 96 -1.78 2.57 -5.25
C ILE A 96 -0.29 2.91 -5.15
N GLU A 97 -0.02 4.14 -4.74
CA GLU A 97 1.32 4.60 -4.45
C GLU A 97 1.34 5.40 -3.15
N PRO A 98 2.48 5.48 -2.45
CA PRO A 98 2.59 6.34 -1.27
C PRO A 98 2.23 7.78 -1.63
N GLY A 99 1.46 8.44 -0.78
CA GLY A 99 0.95 9.81 -0.99
C GLY A 99 1.99 10.91 -0.88
N ILE A 100 3.08 10.83 -1.66
CA ILE A 100 4.20 11.79 -1.60
C ILE A 100 3.78 13.17 -2.09
N LYS A 101 3.13 13.27 -3.26
CA LYS A 101 2.63 14.52 -3.81
C LYS A 101 1.72 15.30 -2.83
N PRO A 102 0.65 14.70 -2.27
CA PRO A 102 -0.19 15.42 -1.31
C PRO A 102 0.55 15.75 0.00
N ALA A 103 1.52 14.94 0.43
CA ALA A 103 2.32 15.26 1.62
C ALA A 103 3.22 16.48 1.38
N LEU A 104 3.89 16.55 0.22
CA LEU A 104 4.71 17.72 -0.15
C LEU A 104 3.87 18.99 -0.28
N ALA A 105 2.63 18.89 -0.77
CA ALA A 105 1.72 20.03 -0.87
C ALA A 105 1.18 20.51 0.49
N ARG A 106 1.19 19.64 1.52
CA ARG A 106 0.70 19.95 2.87
C ARG A 106 1.81 20.34 3.85
N SER A 107 3.06 20.06 3.51
CA SER A 107 4.22 20.31 4.36
C SER A 107 4.65 21.77 4.27
N ASP A 108 4.68 22.46 5.40
CA ASP A 108 5.10 23.86 5.50
C ASP A 108 6.62 23.97 5.36
N ALA A 109 7.35 23.10 6.06
CA ALA A 109 8.81 23.03 6.05
C ALA A 109 9.36 22.25 4.85
N ARG A 110 8.49 21.66 4.02
CA ARG A 110 8.81 20.68 2.96
C ARG A 110 9.63 19.49 3.45
N ARG A 111 9.54 19.16 4.75
CA ARG A 111 10.22 18.02 5.37
C ARG A 111 9.22 16.89 5.54
N VAL A 112 9.17 16.01 4.54
CA VAL A 112 8.24 14.88 4.51
C VAL A 112 8.97 13.60 4.90
N GLY A 113 8.44 12.87 5.89
CA GLY A 113 8.84 11.51 6.21
C GLY A 113 8.00 10.49 5.43
N VAL A 114 8.59 9.36 5.02
CA VAL A 114 7.86 8.26 4.39
C VAL A 114 8.12 6.97 5.16
N LEU A 115 7.09 6.49 5.86
CA LEU A 115 7.09 5.16 6.48
C LEU A 115 6.58 4.16 5.47
N ALA A 116 7.39 3.16 5.09
CA ALA A 116 6.95 2.12 4.14
C ALA A 116 7.66 0.78 4.36
N THR A 117 7.20 -0.26 3.66
CA THR A 117 7.88 -1.56 3.70
C THR A 117 9.24 -1.52 3.00
N PRO A 118 10.21 -2.35 3.41
CA PRO A 118 11.52 -2.41 2.76
C PRO A 118 11.43 -2.70 1.25
N SER A 119 10.57 -3.63 0.82
CA SER A 119 10.36 -3.90 -0.62
C SER A 119 9.81 -2.68 -1.38
N THR A 120 8.84 -1.95 -0.82
CA THR A 120 8.31 -0.73 -1.45
C THR A 120 9.41 0.30 -1.69
N LEU A 121 10.24 0.59 -0.67
CA LEU A 121 11.31 1.59 -0.76
C LEU A 121 12.42 1.18 -1.73
N ARG A 122 12.69 -0.12 -1.90
CA ARG A 122 13.69 -0.61 -2.85
C ARG A 122 13.20 -0.59 -4.30
N SER A 123 11.89 -0.58 -4.54
CA SER A 123 11.30 -0.77 -5.86
C SER A 123 11.66 0.35 -6.85
N ALA A 124 11.83 -0.03 -8.13
CA ALA A 124 12.05 0.93 -9.22
C ALA A 124 10.87 1.90 -9.37
N LYS A 125 9.64 1.44 -9.11
CA LYS A 125 8.44 2.27 -9.14
C LYS A 125 8.49 3.39 -8.09
N PHE A 126 8.88 3.08 -6.86
CA PHE A 126 8.99 4.09 -5.82
C PHE A 126 10.12 5.10 -6.11
N ARG A 127 11.25 4.62 -6.64
CA ARG A 127 12.33 5.52 -7.10
C ARG A 127 11.86 6.46 -8.21
N ALA A 128 11.11 5.96 -9.20
CA ALA A 128 10.55 6.80 -10.26
C ALA A 128 9.55 7.84 -9.71
N LEU A 129 8.74 7.46 -8.72
CA LEU A 129 7.83 8.38 -8.01
C LEU A 129 8.62 9.49 -7.30
N LEU A 130 9.70 9.13 -6.58
CA LEU A 130 10.57 10.11 -5.94
C LEU A 130 11.23 11.04 -6.96
N HIS A 131 11.77 10.51 -8.05
CA HIS A 131 12.37 11.32 -9.12
C HIS A 131 11.39 12.32 -9.73
N THR A 132 10.13 11.91 -9.92
CA THR A 132 9.07 12.80 -10.42
C THR A 132 8.80 13.99 -9.49
N HIS A 133 9.16 13.87 -8.21
CA HIS A 133 8.95 14.89 -7.18
C HIS A 133 10.25 15.46 -6.58
N ALA A 134 11.42 15.07 -7.10
CA ALA A 134 12.72 15.42 -6.54
C ALA A 134 12.99 16.94 -6.52
N ALA A 135 12.40 17.69 -7.45
CA ALA A 135 12.50 19.16 -7.47
C ALA A 135 11.73 19.85 -6.32
N ALA A 136 10.81 19.15 -5.65
CA ALA A 136 9.96 19.72 -4.61
C ALA A 136 10.53 19.52 -3.20
N ALA A 137 11.11 18.35 -2.90
CA ALA A 137 11.91 18.07 -1.70
C ALA A 137 12.57 16.68 -1.80
N GLU A 138 13.50 16.39 -0.88
CA GLU A 138 14.01 15.05 -0.62
C GLU A 138 13.34 14.46 0.64
N PRO A 139 12.42 13.49 0.50
CA PRO A 139 11.74 12.89 1.64
C PRO A 139 12.68 12.01 2.48
N VAL A 140 12.47 12.00 3.80
CA VAL A 140 13.16 11.10 4.73
C VAL A 140 12.51 9.73 4.67
N LEU A 141 13.21 8.76 4.07
CA LEU A 141 12.71 7.41 3.87
C LEU A 141 13.00 6.53 5.08
N GLN A 142 11.96 5.92 5.65
CA GLN A 142 12.08 5.03 6.80
C GLN A 142 11.46 3.66 6.49
N PRO A 143 12.27 2.60 6.35
CA PRO A 143 11.76 1.24 6.30
C PRO A 143 11.21 0.82 7.67
N CYS A 144 10.05 0.16 7.68
CA CYS A 144 9.35 -0.28 8.90
C CYS A 144 9.13 -1.81 8.91
N PRO A 145 10.19 -2.64 8.96
CA PRO A 145 10.03 -4.10 9.05
C PRO A 145 9.28 -4.49 10.33
N GLY A 146 8.44 -5.52 10.26
CA GLY A 146 7.67 -6.00 11.42
C GLY A 146 6.43 -5.17 11.78
N LEU A 147 6.27 -3.94 11.28
CA LEU A 147 5.13 -3.09 11.63
C LEU A 147 3.82 -3.60 11.01
N ALA A 148 3.86 -4.04 9.75
CA ALA A 148 2.70 -4.65 9.10
C ALA A 148 2.32 -5.99 9.76
N ASP A 149 3.31 -6.80 10.13
CA ASP A 149 3.10 -8.04 10.89
C ASP A 149 2.38 -7.79 12.22
N ALA A 150 2.75 -6.71 12.91
CA ALA A 150 2.15 -6.35 14.18
C ALA A 150 0.67 -5.99 14.03
N VAL A 151 0.31 -5.31 12.94
CA VAL A 151 -1.10 -5.00 12.61
C VAL A 151 -1.89 -6.27 12.27
N GLU A 152 -1.31 -7.20 11.51
CA GLU A 152 -1.97 -8.48 11.17
C GLU A 152 -2.21 -9.38 12.39
N ARG A 153 -1.44 -9.23 13.49
CA ARG A 153 -1.69 -9.94 14.75
C ARG A 153 -2.94 -9.45 15.49
N GLY A 154 -3.50 -8.30 15.12
CA GLY A 154 -4.79 -7.81 15.60
C GLY A 154 -4.78 -7.04 16.94
N ASP A 155 -3.74 -7.19 17.77
CA ASP A 155 -3.59 -6.39 19.00
C ASP A 155 -2.79 -5.11 18.75
N LEU A 156 -3.49 -4.07 18.29
CA LEU A 156 -2.90 -2.77 17.95
C LEU A 156 -2.41 -1.99 19.19
N GLN A 157 -2.89 -2.34 20.38
CA GLN A 157 -2.54 -1.68 21.65
C GLN A 157 -1.37 -2.36 22.36
N ALA A 158 -0.86 -3.47 21.81
CA ALA A 158 0.26 -4.20 22.38
C ALA A 158 1.47 -3.26 22.58
N PRO A 159 2.18 -3.34 23.72
CA PRO A 159 3.37 -2.53 23.98
C PRO A 159 4.44 -2.62 22.88
N GLN A 160 4.52 -3.77 22.20
CA GLN A 160 5.42 -3.98 21.06
C GLN A 160 5.08 -3.10 19.85
N VAL A 161 3.79 -2.89 19.54
CA VAL A 161 3.34 -2.02 18.43
C VAL A 161 3.80 -0.59 18.72
N GLN A 162 3.54 -0.13 19.95
CA GLN A 162 3.93 1.18 20.44
C GLN A 162 5.46 1.39 20.42
N GLN A 163 6.24 0.36 20.75
CA GLN A 163 7.70 0.40 20.63
C GLN A 163 8.15 0.55 19.18
N LEU A 164 7.57 -0.22 18.25
CA LEU A 164 7.90 -0.13 16.82
C LEU A 164 7.56 1.25 16.24
N ILE A 165 6.39 1.80 16.58
CA ILE A 165 5.98 3.16 16.15
C ILE A 165 6.99 4.19 16.67
N ARG A 166 7.33 4.16 17.97
CA ARG A 166 8.31 5.10 18.53
C ARG A 166 9.67 5.00 17.85
N GLN A 167 10.14 3.77 17.59
CA GLN A 167 11.39 3.49 16.91
C GLN A 167 11.40 4.06 15.48
N PHE A 168 10.38 3.76 14.67
CA PHE A 168 10.35 4.20 13.27
C PHE A 168 10.05 5.69 13.12
N CYS A 169 9.32 6.30 14.05
CA CYS A 169 9.10 7.74 14.02
C CYS A 169 10.30 8.55 14.55
N ALA A 170 11.26 7.94 15.26
CA ALA A 170 12.39 8.68 15.83
C ALA A 170 13.28 9.36 14.78
N PRO A 171 13.71 8.69 13.68
CA PRO A 171 14.49 9.34 12.64
C PRO A 171 13.76 10.49 11.95
N LEU A 172 12.44 10.35 11.74
CA LEU A 172 11.60 11.41 11.16
C LEU A 172 11.52 12.63 12.07
N ARG A 173 11.38 12.42 13.39
CA ARG A 173 11.43 13.51 14.39
C ARG A 173 12.79 14.20 14.41
N THR A 174 13.88 13.43 14.41
CA THR A 174 15.25 13.98 14.38
C THR A 174 15.50 14.81 13.13
N ALA A 175 14.96 14.42 11.98
CA ALA A 175 15.04 15.19 10.74
C ALA A 175 14.12 16.44 10.71
N GLY A 176 13.21 16.57 11.70
CA GLY A 176 12.23 17.65 11.78
C GLY A 176 11.15 17.54 10.70
N CYS A 177 10.73 16.33 10.34
CA CYS A 177 9.60 16.14 9.44
C CYS A 177 8.31 16.68 10.07
N ASP A 178 7.59 17.52 9.33
CA ASP A 178 6.29 18.06 9.77
C ASP A 178 5.10 17.27 9.20
N THR A 179 5.36 16.43 8.19
CA THR A 179 4.36 15.64 7.48
C THR A 179 4.87 14.23 7.27
N VAL A 180 4.01 13.23 7.47
CA VAL A 180 4.36 11.81 7.32
C VAL A 180 3.44 11.12 6.32
N VAL A 181 4.05 10.42 5.36
CA VAL A 181 3.36 9.51 4.43
C VAL A 181 3.32 8.11 5.05
N LEU A 182 2.11 7.57 5.14
CA LEU A 182 1.85 6.17 5.50
C LEU A 182 1.87 5.32 4.22
N GLY A 183 3.07 4.90 3.81
CA GLY A 183 3.34 4.20 2.54
C GLY A 183 3.07 2.69 2.55
N CYS A 184 2.22 2.22 3.46
CA CYS A 184 1.74 0.84 3.54
C CYS A 184 0.28 0.87 4.00
N THR A 185 -0.57 0.00 3.43
CA THR A 185 -2.00 -0.05 3.74
C THR A 185 -2.34 -0.41 5.17
N HIS A 186 -1.42 -1.04 5.91
CA HIS A 186 -1.57 -1.33 7.34
C HIS A 186 -1.41 -0.09 8.22
N TYR A 187 -0.57 0.87 7.82
CA TYR A 187 -0.14 1.95 8.72
C TYR A 187 -1.25 2.95 9.06
N PRO A 188 -2.24 3.25 8.19
CA PRO A 188 -3.40 4.05 8.57
C PRO A 188 -4.20 3.47 9.77
N LEU A 189 -4.12 2.16 10.03
CA LEU A 189 -4.76 1.54 11.19
C LEU A 189 -4.06 1.89 12.52
N LEU A 190 -2.85 2.47 12.44
CA LEU A 190 -2.04 2.92 13.56
C LEU A 190 -1.99 4.45 13.66
N ALA A 191 -2.78 5.19 12.88
CA ALA A 191 -2.64 6.65 12.80
C ALA A 191 -2.97 7.39 14.12
N GLU A 192 -3.78 6.78 14.98
CA GLU A 192 -4.20 7.32 16.29
C GLU A 192 -3.32 6.80 17.45
N GLN A 193 -2.30 5.99 17.16
CA GLN A 193 -1.41 5.35 18.15
C GLN A 193 -0.21 6.24 18.51
#